data_AF-A0A0N5ACC8-F1
#
_entry.id   AF-A0A0N5ACC8-F1
#
_cell.length_a   1.000
_cell.length_b   1.000
_cell.length_c   1.000
_cell.angle_alpha   90.00
_cell.angle_beta   90.00
_cell.angle_gamma   90.00
#
_symmetry.space_group_name_H-M   'P 1'
#
loop_
_entity.id
_entity.type
_entity.pdbx_description
1 polymer ?
#
loop_
_entity_poly.entity_id
_entity_poly.type
_entity_poly.pdbx_seq_one_letter_code
_entity_poly.pdbx_strand_id
1 'polypeptide(L)'
;VPGTVVGGRSSYHAFYVPNEYIALVKQYIRKTLEMEQLFEVSIFKRLSISNPIGLLNEIFTPEEYSLLMFFPSVIVTRQRWASIYDEILDEMSHVNYTDLSEYLPPAFSTEEDYDKVISICTKANEDWHGIAYSPIIYKQQLLVNALCVLDDYITQKAEEAAASWKKNSKLMTKAERQKMNDDWEPKSKKKGGRGRSGKQSAKDDPNPDMITATISVEEIEAYLKKFDEFPPRTRTEIAEQILETAKVNLQTRLDSLIQNSRLISSKEEKRSFALLQENIRNVFKQICIFENGAATFPDSESSQLLSHLCRTLCTDVANMVLSYISGIERTKNFNSKLREECLQSVESTEVRDIISEMFVAVENNNIDSFHKCIAKLSSHTLCSLNLKIPDKRHRAELVKIYANELRNRLVACEDAITGLLLSLLLIFAERANVAVYASGKLVSILIKEVLLNYFYF
;
A
#
# COMPACT_ATOMS: atom_id res chain seq x y z
N VAL A 1 46.02 45.47 -60.72
CA VAL A 1 44.88 44.54 -60.61
C VAL A 1 43.74 45.31 -59.95
N PRO A 2 42.50 45.27 -60.46
CA PRO A 2 41.34 45.89 -59.81
C PRO A 2 40.92 45.12 -58.54
N GLY A 3 40.30 45.80 -57.58
CA GLY A 3 40.01 45.23 -56.25
C GLY A 3 39.34 46.24 -55.32
N THR A 4 38.97 45.79 -54.14
CA THR A 4 38.22 46.55 -53.13
C THR A 4 39.02 46.67 -51.84
N VAL A 5 38.86 47.80 -51.13
CA VAL A 5 39.45 47.99 -49.79
C VAL A 5 38.39 47.63 -48.77
N VAL A 6 38.70 46.66 -47.90
CA VAL A 6 37.82 46.22 -46.81
C VAL A 6 38.31 46.84 -45.50
N GLY A 7 37.41 47.48 -44.77
CA GLY A 7 37.70 48.24 -43.54
C GLY A 7 37.41 49.73 -43.68
N GLY A 8 37.40 50.46 -42.55
CA GLY A 8 37.25 51.92 -42.56
C GLY A 8 38.44 52.58 -43.25
N ARG A 9 38.20 53.58 -44.11
CA ARG A 9 39.25 54.27 -44.91
C ARG A 9 40.40 54.87 -44.08
N SER A 10 40.20 55.07 -42.79
CA SER A 10 41.17 55.61 -41.82
C SER A 10 41.57 54.62 -40.72
N SER A 11 41.18 53.34 -40.84
CA SER A 11 41.51 52.29 -39.88
C SER A 11 42.86 51.66 -40.21
N TYR A 12 43.70 51.46 -39.19
CA TYR A 12 44.95 50.69 -39.29
C TYR A 12 44.75 49.20 -39.63
N HIS A 13 43.50 48.73 -39.75
CA HIS A 13 43.15 47.36 -40.11
C HIS A 13 42.49 47.24 -41.50
N ALA A 14 42.57 48.28 -42.33
CA ALA A 14 42.09 48.22 -43.70
C ALA A 14 43.06 47.43 -44.60
N PHE A 15 42.54 46.51 -45.40
CA PHE A 15 43.32 45.69 -46.33
C PHE A 15 42.71 45.69 -47.73
N TYR A 16 43.57 45.51 -48.74
CA TYR A 16 43.17 45.47 -50.15
C TYR A 16 42.89 44.03 -50.59
N VAL A 17 41.72 43.79 -51.17
CA VAL A 17 41.28 42.50 -51.69
C VAL A 17 41.20 42.58 -53.21
N PRO A 18 42.08 41.88 -53.95
CA PRO A 18 42.00 41.81 -55.41
C PRO A 18 40.71 41.13 -55.88
N ASN A 19 40.11 41.57 -57.00
CA ASN A 19 38.91 40.94 -57.56
C ASN A 19 39.16 39.46 -57.93
N GLU A 20 40.38 39.13 -58.39
CA GLU A 20 40.81 37.77 -58.69
C GLU A 20 40.69 36.83 -57.47
N TYR A 21 41.02 37.35 -56.28
CA TYR A 21 40.91 36.59 -55.04
C TYR A 21 39.45 36.21 -54.76
N ILE A 22 38.52 37.17 -54.90
CA ILE A 22 37.08 36.93 -54.70
C ILE A 22 36.57 35.90 -55.70
N ALA A 23 36.99 35.97 -56.98
CA ALA A 23 36.60 34.99 -57.99
C ALA A 23 37.10 33.57 -57.65
N LEU A 24 38.36 33.44 -57.22
CA LEU A 24 38.94 32.16 -56.81
C LEU A 24 38.26 31.59 -55.57
N VAL A 25 37.95 32.44 -54.58
CA VAL A 25 37.20 32.04 -53.37
C VAL A 25 35.81 31.51 -53.74
N LYS A 26 35.07 32.20 -54.61
CA LYS A 26 33.76 31.75 -55.08
C LYS A 26 33.86 30.39 -55.79
N GLN A 27 34.86 30.23 -56.66
CA GLN A 27 35.08 28.96 -57.36
C GLN A 27 35.48 27.84 -56.40
N TYR A 28 36.32 28.12 -55.39
CA TYR A 28 36.72 27.17 -54.37
C TYR A 28 35.50 26.68 -53.58
N ILE A 29 34.70 27.58 -53.00
CA ILE A 29 33.51 27.23 -52.23
C ILE A 29 32.55 26.37 -53.06
N ARG A 30 32.31 26.76 -54.31
CA ARG A 30 31.45 26.01 -55.23
C ARG A 30 31.97 24.59 -55.46
N LYS A 31 33.25 24.44 -55.84
CA LYS A 31 33.86 23.13 -56.08
C LYS A 31 33.90 22.26 -54.83
N THR A 32 34.18 22.83 -53.68
CA THR A 32 34.18 22.10 -52.40
C THR A 32 32.79 21.56 -52.09
N LEU A 33 31.74 22.38 -52.22
CA LEU A 33 30.36 21.91 -52.01
C LEU A 33 29.89 20.92 -53.09
N GLU A 34 30.35 21.04 -54.33
CA GLU A 34 30.04 20.07 -55.40
C GLU A 34 30.73 18.72 -55.18
N MET A 35 31.97 18.70 -54.69
CA MET A 35 32.76 17.47 -54.51
C MET A 35 32.58 16.81 -53.14
N GLU A 36 32.72 17.57 -52.06
CA GLU A 36 32.69 17.07 -50.68
C GLU A 36 31.29 17.11 -50.08
N GLN A 37 30.38 17.87 -50.70
CA GLN A 37 28.98 18.05 -50.24
C GLN A 37 28.85 18.63 -48.82
N LEU A 38 29.95 19.13 -48.25
CA LEU A 38 30.06 19.77 -46.96
C LEU A 38 31.04 20.95 -47.05
N PHE A 39 30.87 21.94 -46.17
CA PHE A 39 31.75 23.10 -46.09
C PHE A 39 31.82 23.63 -44.66
N GLU A 40 33.01 23.63 -44.07
CA GLU A 40 33.21 24.14 -42.71
C GLU A 40 33.06 25.67 -42.65
N VAL A 41 32.26 26.15 -41.70
CA VAL A 41 32.05 27.59 -41.45
C VAL A 41 33.35 28.27 -41.02
N SER A 42 34.27 27.53 -40.37
CA SER A 42 35.61 28.00 -39.99
C SER A 42 36.42 28.53 -41.18
N ILE A 43 36.19 27.99 -42.38
CA ILE A 43 36.90 28.36 -43.61
C ILE A 43 36.57 29.80 -44.00
N PHE A 44 35.34 30.28 -43.76
CA PHE A 44 34.99 31.68 -44.07
C PHE A 44 35.88 32.67 -43.33
N LYS A 45 36.21 32.39 -42.06
CA LYS A 45 37.13 33.21 -41.27
C LYS A 45 38.55 33.12 -41.82
N ARG A 46 39.02 31.92 -42.19
CA ARG A 46 40.35 31.72 -42.82
C ARG A 46 40.49 32.45 -44.16
N LEU A 47 39.40 32.56 -44.91
CA LEU A 47 39.31 33.30 -46.17
C LEU A 47 38.98 34.80 -45.98
N SER A 48 38.95 35.31 -44.74
CA SER A 48 38.66 36.72 -44.44
C SER A 48 37.32 37.23 -45.01
N ILE A 49 36.30 36.38 -45.02
CA ILE A 49 34.96 36.69 -45.52
C ILE A 49 34.10 37.22 -44.37
N SER A 50 33.68 38.48 -44.48
CA SER A 50 32.87 39.15 -43.44
C SER A 50 31.37 38.84 -43.53
N ASN A 51 30.85 38.47 -44.71
CA ASN A 51 29.44 38.14 -44.92
C ASN A 51 29.27 36.80 -45.68
N PRO A 52 29.30 35.65 -44.97
CA PRO A 52 29.15 34.33 -45.58
C PRO A 52 27.82 34.13 -46.31
N ILE A 53 26.71 34.59 -45.73
CA ILE A 53 25.36 34.41 -46.30
C ILE A 53 25.21 35.19 -47.60
N GLY A 54 25.66 36.45 -47.62
CA GLY A 54 25.65 37.27 -48.83
C GLY A 54 26.49 36.63 -49.95
N LEU A 55 27.67 36.12 -49.60
CA LEU A 55 28.55 35.46 -50.58
C LEU A 55 27.92 34.20 -51.17
N LEU A 56 27.28 33.36 -50.35
CA LEU A 56 26.63 32.14 -50.82
C LEU A 56 25.46 32.42 -51.77
N ASN A 57 24.66 33.46 -51.51
CA ASN A 57 23.59 33.92 -52.41
C ASN A 57 24.12 34.45 -53.75
N GLU A 58 25.38 34.91 -53.81
CA GLU A 58 26.02 35.31 -55.07
C GLU A 58 26.65 34.13 -55.83
N ILE A 59 26.96 33.02 -55.15
CA ILE A 59 27.58 31.83 -55.74
C ILE A 59 26.52 30.88 -56.33
N PHE A 60 25.41 30.70 -55.62
CA PHE A 60 24.38 29.71 -55.93
C PHE A 60 23.10 30.35 -56.43
N THR A 61 22.40 29.67 -57.34
CA THR A 61 21.03 30.04 -57.73
C THR A 61 20.07 29.85 -56.55
N PRO A 62 18.89 30.50 -56.53
CA PRO A 62 17.92 30.34 -55.44
C PRO A 62 17.51 28.88 -55.19
N GLU A 63 17.44 28.06 -56.25
CA GLU A 63 17.13 26.63 -56.17
C GLU A 63 18.29 25.85 -55.50
N GLU A 64 19.53 26.04 -55.94
CA GLU A 64 20.71 25.41 -55.34
C GLU A 64 20.91 25.83 -53.88
N TYR A 65 20.69 27.11 -53.56
CA TYR A 65 20.81 27.63 -52.20
C TYR A 65 19.78 26.98 -51.26
N SER A 66 18.57 26.68 -51.73
CA SER A 66 17.53 26.01 -50.94
C SER A 66 17.86 24.56 -50.57
N LEU A 67 18.82 23.94 -51.27
CA LEU A 67 19.32 22.61 -50.99
C LEU A 67 20.44 22.60 -49.94
N LEU A 68 20.89 23.76 -49.47
CA LEU A 68 21.91 23.85 -48.42
C LEU A 68 21.26 23.86 -47.04
N MET A 69 21.78 23.01 -46.14
CA MET A 69 21.45 23.02 -44.73
C MET A 69 22.57 23.65 -43.93
N PHE A 70 22.21 24.58 -43.06
CA PHE A 70 23.17 25.36 -42.28
C PHE A 70 23.22 24.82 -40.86
N PHE A 71 24.34 24.27 -40.44
CA PHE A 71 24.65 23.98 -39.03
C PHE A 71 25.59 25.05 -38.47
N PRO A 72 25.66 25.23 -37.14
CA PRO A 72 26.59 26.16 -36.51
C PRO A 72 28.05 26.08 -37.02
N SER A 73 28.60 24.87 -37.19
CA SER A 73 29.99 24.67 -37.64
C SER A 73 30.14 24.31 -39.11
N VAL A 74 29.10 23.81 -39.77
CA VAL A 74 29.20 23.23 -41.12
C VAL A 74 27.96 23.52 -41.97
N ILE A 75 28.16 23.70 -43.27
CA ILE A 75 27.09 23.77 -44.27
C ILE A 75 27.11 22.45 -45.04
N VAL A 76 25.97 21.78 -45.14
CA VAL A 76 25.85 20.46 -45.77
C VAL A 76 24.76 20.49 -46.83
N THR A 77 24.98 19.83 -47.96
CA THR A 77 23.92 19.69 -48.97
C THR A 77 22.82 18.75 -48.47
N ARG A 78 21.58 18.96 -48.90
CA ARG A 78 20.43 18.12 -48.54
C ARG A 78 20.64 16.65 -48.95
N GLN A 79 21.34 16.41 -50.04
CA GLN A 79 21.71 15.05 -50.48
C GLN A 79 22.63 14.36 -49.47
N ARG A 80 23.71 15.03 -49.05
CA ARG A 80 24.64 14.47 -48.07
C ARG A 80 23.98 14.25 -46.71
N TRP A 81 23.12 15.19 -46.30
CA TRP A 81 22.34 15.03 -45.09
C TRP A 81 21.39 13.84 -45.16
N ALA A 82 20.69 13.64 -46.28
CA ALA A 82 19.80 12.50 -46.45
C ALA A 82 20.56 11.17 -46.27
N SER A 83 21.75 11.04 -46.86
CA SER A 83 22.61 9.86 -46.66
C SER A 83 22.97 9.64 -45.18
N ILE A 84 23.39 10.69 -44.47
CA ILE A 84 23.73 10.59 -43.04
C ILE A 84 22.50 10.20 -42.21
N TYR A 85 21.35 10.79 -42.53
CA TYR A 85 20.10 10.52 -41.85
C TYR A 85 19.60 9.09 -42.09
N ASP A 86 19.75 8.56 -43.31
CA ASP A 86 19.39 7.19 -43.65
C ASP A 86 20.27 6.17 -42.89
N GLU A 87 21.58 6.47 -42.72
CA GLU A 87 22.49 5.65 -41.89
C GLU A 87 22.05 5.63 -40.41
N ILE A 88 21.69 6.80 -39.86
CA ILE A 88 21.16 6.90 -38.48
C ILE A 88 19.84 6.14 -38.35
N LEU A 89 18.97 6.22 -39.36
CA LEU A 89 17.67 5.57 -39.38
C LEU A 89 17.80 4.04 -39.40
N ASP A 90 18.76 3.50 -40.17
CA ASP A 90 19.05 2.07 -40.25
C ASP A 90 19.54 1.53 -38.89
N GLU A 91 20.50 2.21 -38.25
CA GLU A 91 20.99 1.79 -36.92
C GLU A 91 19.88 1.88 -35.87
N MET A 92 19.16 3.00 -35.87
CA MET A 92 17.99 3.19 -35.02
C MET A 92 16.85 2.24 -35.38
N SER A 93 16.93 1.39 -36.40
CA SER A 93 15.95 0.30 -36.56
C SER A 93 16.27 -0.89 -35.65
N HIS A 94 17.55 -1.10 -35.32
CA HIS A 94 18.07 -2.24 -34.59
C HIS A 94 18.32 -1.97 -33.10
N VAL A 95 18.71 -0.74 -32.76
CA VAL A 95 19.12 -0.36 -31.40
C VAL A 95 18.11 0.61 -30.76
N ASN A 96 18.09 0.69 -29.43
CA ASN A 96 17.23 1.60 -28.66
C ASN A 96 17.87 2.97 -28.37
N TYR A 97 19.18 3.12 -28.59
CA TYR A 97 19.93 4.36 -28.48
C TYR A 97 21.12 4.33 -29.44
N THR A 98 21.60 5.51 -29.85
CA THR A 98 22.79 5.64 -30.72
C THR A 98 23.54 6.92 -30.36
N ASP A 99 24.88 6.91 -30.47
CA ASP A 99 25.72 8.10 -30.39
C ASP A 99 25.93 8.69 -31.80
N LEU A 100 25.40 9.90 -32.02
CA LEU A 100 25.44 10.62 -33.28
C LEU A 100 26.86 11.00 -33.71
N SER A 101 27.82 11.05 -32.79
CA SER A 101 29.22 11.35 -33.12
C SER A 101 29.89 10.27 -33.98
N GLU A 102 29.32 9.06 -34.02
CA GLU A 102 29.81 7.96 -34.87
C GLU A 102 29.40 8.11 -36.35
N TYR A 103 28.30 8.82 -36.60
CA TYR A 103 27.70 8.98 -37.93
C TYR A 103 27.98 10.36 -38.54
N LEU A 104 28.25 11.35 -37.70
CA LEU A 104 28.50 12.72 -38.14
C LEU A 104 29.97 12.91 -38.56
N PRO A 105 30.23 13.53 -39.73
CA PRO A 105 31.58 13.90 -40.13
C PRO A 105 32.28 14.80 -39.08
N PRO A 106 33.62 14.79 -38.98
CA PRO A 106 34.38 15.62 -38.04
C PRO A 106 34.15 17.13 -38.16
N ALA A 107 33.56 17.58 -39.28
CA ALA A 107 33.17 18.97 -39.49
C ALA A 107 32.03 19.43 -38.55
N PHE A 108 31.24 18.50 -38.01
CA PHE A 108 30.29 18.75 -36.93
C PHE A 108 31.08 18.77 -35.62
N SER A 109 31.33 19.98 -35.10
CA SER A 109 32.37 20.18 -34.08
C SER A 109 31.87 20.82 -32.79
N THR A 110 30.64 21.35 -32.78
CA THR A 110 30.06 22.03 -31.61
C THR A 110 28.87 21.28 -31.03
N GLU A 111 28.61 21.46 -29.74
CA GLU A 111 27.40 20.94 -29.07
C GLU A 111 26.11 21.42 -29.74
N GLU A 112 26.10 22.68 -30.20
CA GLU A 112 24.98 23.28 -30.94
C GLU A 112 24.70 22.58 -32.28
N ASP A 113 25.72 21.98 -32.91
CA ASP A 113 25.51 21.15 -34.11
C ASP A 113 24.69 19.91 -33.75
N TYR A 114 25.05 19.22 -32.66
CA TYR A 114 24.35 18.02 -32.20
C TYR A 114 22.92 18.33 -31.76
N ASP A 115 22.70 19.43 -31.02
CA ASP A 115 21.35 19.87 -30.64
C ASP A 115 20.47 20.12 -31.88
N LYS A 116 21.06 20.72 -32.93
CA LYS A 116 20.35 20.93 -34.19
C LYS A 116 20.05 19.62 -34.90
N VAL A 117 21.00 18.68 -34.96
CA VAL A 117 20.80 17.33 -35.51
C VAL A 117 19.67 16.62 -34.78
N ILE A 118 19.72 16.58 -33.44
CA ILE A 118 18.67 16.01 -32.59
C ILE A 118 17.32 16.64 -32.93
N SER A 119 17.25 17.98 -33.01
CA SER A 119 15.99 18.66 -33.33
C SER A 119 15.40 18.31 -34.70
N ILE A 120 16.24 17.93 -35.67
CA ILE A 120 15.79 17.48 -37.00
C ILE A 120 15.30 16.04 -36.89
N CYS A 121 16.06 15.17 -36.23
CA CYS A 121 15.75 13.75 -36.06
C CYS A 121 14.46 13.54 -35.25
N THR A 122 14.26 14.27 -34.15
CA THR A 122 13.05 14.14 -33.30
C THR A 122 11.81 14.76 -33.93
N LYS A 123 11.96 15.74 -34.83
CA LYS A 123 10.85 16.25 -35.66
C LYS A 123 10.44 15.28 -36.75
N ALA A 124 11.37 14.45 -37.22
CA ALA A 124 11.10 13.45 -38.24
C ALA A 124 10.51 12.17 -37.63
N ASN A 125 10.87 11.83 -36.39
CA ASN A 125 10.36 10.68 -35.65
C ASN A 125 9.89 11.08 -34.24
N GLU A 126 8.57 11.03 -34.00
CA GLU A 126 7.97 11.39 -32.70
C GLU A 126 8.39 10.44 -31.56
N ASP A 127 8.79 9.21 -31.89
CA ASP A 127 9.25 8.20 -30.92
C ASP A 127 10.71 8.39 -30.49
N TRP A 128 11.42 9.37 -31.04
CA TRP A 128 12.83 9.60 -30.74
C TRP A 128 13.00 10.78 -29.78
N HIS A 129 13.89 10.62 -28.83
CA HIS A 129 14.26 11.61 -27.82
C HIS A 129 15.75 11.84 -27.84
N GLY A 130 16.17 13.07 -27.56
CA GLY A 130 17.58 13.41 -27.45
C GLY A 130 17.92 14.01 -26.10
N ILE A 131 19.21 14.07 -25.81
CA ILE A 131 19.73 14.65 -24.58
C ILE A 131 20.38 15.99 -24.95
N ALA A 132 19.97 17.06 -24.28
CA ALA A 132 20.55 18.38 -24.51
C ALA A 132 22.06 18.38 -24.24
N TYR A 133 22.84 19.03 -25.11
CA TYR A 133 24.31 19.11 -24.98
C TYR A 133 25.00 17.73 -25.02
N SER A 134 24.37 16.72 -25.60
CA SER A 134 24.94 15.39 -25.75
C SER A 134 24.65 14.84 -27.15
N PRO A 135 25.58 14.10 -27.78
CA PRO A 135 25.35 13.54 -29.11
C PRO A 135 24.44 12.31 -29.09
N ILE A 136 23.65 12.07 -28.03
CA ILE A 136 22.90 10.81 -27.89
C ILE A 136 21.42 11.01 -28.23
N ILE A 137 20.90 10.07 -29.02
CA ILE A 137 19.48 9.92 -29.31
C ILE A 137 19.01 8.52 -28.87
N TYR A 138 17.77 8.41 -28.42
CA TYR A 138 17.18 7.15 -27.97
C TYR A 138 15.68 7.07 -28.29
N LYS A 139 15.13 5.86 -28.30
CA LYS A 139 13.71 5.61 -28.55
C LYS A 139 12.88 5.68 -27.28
N GLN A 140 11.59 6.00 -27.43
CA GLN A 140 10.56 5.84 -26.40
C GLN A 140 10.57 4.42 -25.78
N GLN A 141 10.93 3.39 -26.55
CA GLN A 141 11.06 2.01 -26.06
C GLN A 141 12.06 1.88 -24.90
N LEU A 142 13.12 2.70 -24.86
CA LEU A 142 14.09 2.69 -23.79
C LEU A 142 13.46 3.15 -22.46
N LEU A 143 12.52 4.10 -22.50
CA LEU A 143 11.74 4.54 -21.33
C LEU A 143 10.78 3.45 -20.85
N VAL A 144 10.15 2.72 -21.77
CA VAL A 144 9.29 1.58 -21.45
C VAL A 144 10.11 0.48 -20.77
N ASN A 145 11.28 0.15 -21.32
CA ASN A 145 12.18 -0.85 -20.73
C ASN A 145 12.66 -0.42 -19.33
N ALA A 146 12.97 0.86 -19.14
CA ALA A 146 13.32 1.40 -17.83
C ALA A 146 12.19 1.25 -16.81
N LEU A 147 10.94 1.52 -17.20
CA LEU A 147 9.77 1.30 -16.34
C LEU A 147 9.53 -0.18 -16.03
N CYS A 148 9.70 -1.07 -17.01
CA CYS A 148 9.58 -2.52 -16.80
C CYS A 148 10.60 -3.04 -15.79
N VAL A 149 11.86 -2.60 -15.91
CA VAL A 149 12.92 -2.96 -14.98
C VAL A 149 12.66 -2.39 -13.58
N LEU A 150 12.11 -1.19 -13.49
CA LEU A 150 11.77 -0.54 -12.23
C LEU A 150 10.55 -1.17 -11.54
N ASP A 151 9.79 -2.02 -12.24
CA ASP A 151 8.52 -2.56 -11.74
C ASP A 151 8.68 -3.39 -10.46
N ASP A 152 9.72 -4.24 -10.42
CA ASP A 152 10.07 -5.04 -9.23
C ASP A 152 10.45 -4.14 -8.05
N TYR A 153 11.23 -3.09 -8.31
CA TYR A 153 11.63 -2.12 -7.29
C TYR A 153 10.43 -1.37 -6.71
N ILE A 154 9.52 -0.91 -7.57
CA ILE A 154 8.28 -0.24 -7.17
C ILE A 154 7.43 -1.18 -6.31
N THR A 155 7.32 -2.45 -6.71
CA THR A 155 6.56 -3.47 -5.96
C THR A 155 7.13 -3.66 -4.56
N GLN A 156 8.44 -3.89 -4.45
CA GLN A 156 9.10 -4.07 -3.17
C GLN A 156 8.91 -2.84 -2.25
N LYS A 157 9.11 -1.64 -2.80
CA LYS A 157 8.97 -0.39 -2.04
C LYS A 157 7.53 -0.16 -1.56
N ALA A 158 6.54 -0.49 -2.39
CA ALA A 158 5.13 -0.45 -2.00
C ALA A 158 4.80 -1.46 -0.89
N GLU A 159 5.36 -2.67 -0.94
CA GLU A 159 5.17 -3.68 0.10
C GLU A 159 5.79 -3.28 1.44
N GLU A 160 7.00 -2.75 1.44
CA GLU A 160 7.69 -2.25 2.64
C GLU A 160 6.92 -1.09 3.29
N ALA A 161 6.43 -0.15 2.47
CA ALA A 161 5.57 0.94 2.93
C ALA A 161 4.22 0.45 3.46
N ALA A 162 3.59 -0.54 2.82
CA ALA A 162 2.35 -1.14 3.31
C ALA A 162 2.56 -1.90 4.63
N ALA A 163 3.71 -2.55 4.81
CA ALA A 163 4.05 -3.26 6.04
C ALA A 163 4.29 -2.30 7.21
N SER A 164 5.02 -1.19 6.97
CA SER A 164 5.21 -0.15 7.98
C SER A 164 3.88 0.51 8.37
N TRP A 165 3.01 0.79 7.39
CA TRP A 165 1.66 1.26 7.63
C TRP A 165 0.85 0.31 8.53
N LYS A 166 0.86 -1.00 8.24
CA LYS A 166 0.17 -2.02 9.05
C LYS A 166 0.68 -2.06 10.50
N LYS A 167 1.98 -1.88 10.72
CA LYS A 167 2.58 -1.87 12.06
C LYS A 167 2.11 -0.65 12.86
N ASN A 168 2.10 0.52 12.23
CA ASN A 168 1.66 1.76 12.86
C ASN A 168 0.14 1.76 13.11
N SER A 169 -0.66 1.26 12.17
CA SER A 169 -2.13 1.20 12.33
C SER A 169 -2.57 0.26 13.46
N LYS A 170 -1.84 -0.82 13.73
CA LYS A 170 -2.09 -1.72 14.87
C LYS A 170 -1.91 -1.03 16.23
N LEU A 171 -1.06 -0.01 16.30
CA LEU A 171 -0.77 0.74 17.53
C LEU A 171 -1.79 1.88 17.79
N MET A 172 -2.62 2.22 16.79
CA MET A 172 -3.61 3.29 16.90
C MET A 172 -4.91 2.85 17.57
N THR A 173 -5.52 3.77 18.34
CA THR A 173 -6.79 3.58 19.05
C THR A 173 -7.98 3.50 18.09
N LYS A 174 -9.11 2.93 18.54
CA LYS A 174 -10.34 2.78 17.73
C LYS A 174 -10.86 4.13 17.19
N ALA A 175 -10.73 5.20 17.97
CA ALA A 175 -11.12 6.56 17.57
C ALA A 175 -10.22 7.15 16.47
N GLU A 176 -8.92 6.87 16.52
CA GLU A 176 -7.96 7.30 15.49
C GLU A 176 -8.14 6.53 14.18
N ARG A 177 -8.40 5.22 14.26
CA ARG A 177 -8.72 4.39 13.08
C ARG A 177 -9.98 4.84 12.37
N GLN A 178 -11.00 5.27 13.11
CA GLN A 178 -12.28 5.71 12.54
C GLN A 178 -12.16 7.06 11.83
N LYS A 179 -11.43 8.02 12.41
CA LYS A 179 -11.11 9.29 11.73
C LYS A 179 -10.33 9.08 10.43
N MET A 180 -9.38 8.15 10.43
CA MET A 180 -8.62 7.83 9.24
C MET A 180 -9.48 7.11 8.19
N ASN A 181 -10.47 6.32 8.60
CA ASN A 181 -11.36 5.67 7.65
C ASN A 181 -12.28 6.68 6.93
N ASP A 182 -12.73 7.72 7.64
CA ASP A 182 -13.57 8.79 7.09
C ASP A 182 -12.81 9.74 6.14
N ASP A 183 -11.50 9.91 6.30
CA ASP A 183 -10.69 10.83 5.47
C ASP A 183 -10.36 10.24 4.08
N TRP A 184 -10.47 8.92 3.92
CA TRP A 184 -10.15 8.20 2.69
C TRP A 184 -11.37 7.81 1.85
N GLU A 185 -12.60 8.03 2.34
CA GLU A 185 -13.78 7.90 1.47
C GLU A 185 -13.84 9.09 0.49
N PRO A 186 -13.97 8.85 -0.83
CA PRO A 186 -14.17 9.93 -1.77
C PRO A 186 -15.47 10.65 -1.40
N LYS A 187 -15.34 11.88 -0.89
CA LYS A 187 -16.47 12.74 -0.50
C LYS A 187 -17.43 12.88 -1.67
N SER A 188 -18.44 12.02 -1.69
CA SER A 188 -19.53 12.11 -2.65
C SER A 188 -20.24 13.45 -2.39
N LYS A 189 -20.18 14.34 -3.37
CA LYS A 189 -20.81 15.66 -3.32
C LYS A 189 -22.33 15.49 -3.14
N LYS A 190 -22.81 15.50 -1.90
CA LYS A 190 -24.21 15.77 -1.60
C LYS A 190 -24.45 17.27 -1.74
N LYS A 191 -25.12 17.61 -2.83
CA LYS A 191 -25.59 18.93 -3.21
C LYS A 191 -26.71 19.36 -2.24
N GLY A 192 -26.51 20.44 -1.49
CA GLY A 192 -27.63 21.13 -0.82
C GLY A 192 -27.24 22.00 0.38
N GLY A 193 -27.56 23.29 0.30
CA GLY A 193 -27.91 24.08 1.50
C GLY A 193 -26.97 25.22 1.89
N ARG A 194 -27.28 26.42 1.38
CA ARG A 194 -26.91 27.78 1.87
C ARG A 194 -26.62 27.88 3.37
N GLY A 195 -25.55 28.60 3.75
CA GLY A 195 -25.56 29.33 5.02
C GLY A 195 -24.21 29.78 5.60
N ARG A 196 -23.79 31.01 5.23
CA ARG A 196 -23.21 32.05 6.10
C ARG A 196 -21.70 31.99 6.45
N SER A 197 -21.03 33.04 5.98
CA SER A 197 -19.63 33.41 6.18
C SER A 197 -19.22 33.53 7.65
N GLY A 198 -18.10 32.89 7.99
CA GLY A 198 -17.33 33.10 9.22
C GLY A 198 -15.84 33.04 8.88
N LYS A 199 -15.17 34.18 9.03
CA LYS A 199 -13.78 34.45 8.69
C LYS A 199 -12.89 33.88 9.80
N GLN A 200 -12.10 32.84 9.53
CA GLN A 200 -11.00 32.42 10.40
C GLN A 200 -9.90 31.70 9.59
N SER A 201 -8.81 32.44 9.42
CA SER A 201 -7.42 32.01 9.54
C SER A 201 -7.06 30.63 9.00
N ALA A 202 -6.50 30.60 7.79
CA ALA A 202 -5.65 29.52 7.32
C ALA A 202 -4.43 29.40 8.25
N LYS A 203 -4.47 28.43 9.15
CA LYS A 203 -3.27 27.77 9.65
C LYS A 203 -3.15 26.48 8.84
N ASP A 204 -2.15 26.45 7.97
CA ASP A 204 -1.59 25.23 7.43
C ASP A 204 -1.03 24.42 8.61
N ASP A 205 -1.86 23.56 9.20
CA ASP A 205 -1.37 22.43 9.97
C ASP A 205 -1.02 21.31 8.97
N PRO A 206 0.23 20.82 8.95
CA PRO A 206 0.61 19.71 8.09
C PRO A 206 -0.14 18.46 8.56
N ASN A 207 -0.94 17.88 7.67
CA ASN A 207 -1.63 16.61 7.89
C ASN A 207 -0.59 15.52 8.24
N PRO A 208 -0.60 14.88 9.42
CA PRO A 208 0.52 14.05 9.86
C PRO A 208 0.56 12.62 9.31
N ASP A 209 -0.44 12.10 8.58
CA ASP A 209 -0.55 10.65 8.36
C ASP A 209 -0.88 10.19 6.93
N MET A 210 -0.20 10.74 5.92
CA MET A 210 0.02 9.98 4.68
C MET A 210 1.47 9.50 4.67
N ILE A 211 1.68 8.19 4.79
CA ILE A 211 2.94 7.57 4.39
C ILE A 211 3.01 7.70 2.88
N THR A 212 3.52 8.83 2.40
CA THR A 212 3.93 9.00 1.01
C THR A 212 5.26 8.27 0.86
N ALA A 213 5.20 7.02 0.43
CA ALA A 213 6.38 6.40 -0.13
C ALA A 213 6.80 7.24 -1.35
N THR A 214 8.00 7.80 -1.29
CA THR A 214 8.56 8.67 -2.33
C THR A 214 9.65 7.93 -3.07
N ILE A 215 9.75 8.16 -4.37
CA ILE A 215 10.86 7.70 -5.20
C ILE A 215 11.58 8.94 -5.75
N SER A 216 12.91 8.94 -5.73
CA SER A 216 13.73 10.06 -6.22
C SER A 216 14.47 9.69 -7.51
N VAL A 217 14.98 10.71 -8.21
CA VAL A 217 15.75 10.54 -9.45
C VAL A 217 17.01 9.72 -9.17
N GLU A 218 17.71 9.99 -8.06
CA GLU A 218 18.95 9.30 -7.69
C GLU A 218 18.72 7.81 -7.41
N GLU A 219 17.58 7.46 -6.81
CA GLU A 219 17.19 6.07 -6.57
C GLU A 219 16.93 5.32 -7.88
N ILE A 220 16.20 5.95 -8.81
CA ILE A 220 15.93 5.38 -10.14
C ILE A 220 17.24 5.21 -10.89
N GLU A 221 18.10 6.23 -10.94
CA GLU A 221 19.41 6.13 -11.57
C GLU A 221 20.27 5.01 -10.96
N ALA A 222 20.30 4.90 -9.63
CA ALA A 222 21.05 3.84 -8.95
C ALA A 222 20.52 2.45 -9.29
N TYR A 223 19.22 2.33 -9.54
CA TYR A 223 18.61 1.08 -9.99
C TYR A 223 18.96 0.78 -11.45
N LEU A 224 18.84 1.76 -12.35
CA LEU A 224 19.19 1.63 -13.76
C LEU A 224 20.68 1.32 -13.98
N LYS A 225 21.58 1.78 -13.09
CA LYS A 225 23.02 1.46 -13.11
C LYS A 225 23.33 -0.05 -13.08
N LYS A 226 22.38 -0.88 -12.63
CA LYS A 226 22.56 -2.34 -12.55
C LYS A 226 22.38 -3.04 -13.90
N PHE A 227 21.92 -2.32 -14.92
CA PHE A 227 21.58 -2.87 -16.23
C PHE A 227 22.44 -2.22 -17.31
N ASP A 228 23.09 -3.05 -18.13
CA ASP A 228 23.98 -2.60 -19.20
C ASP A 228 23.22 -1.95 -20.37
N GLU A 229 21.90 -2.14 -20.46
CA GLU A 229 21.02 -1.59 -21.49
C GLU A 229 20.89 -0.05 -21.44
N PHE A 230 21.24 0.58 -20.30
CA PHE A 230 21.14 2.03 -20.12
C PHE A 230 22.53 2.69 -20.07
N PRO A 231 22.94 3.41 -21.13
CA PRO A 231 24.21 4.12 -21.17
C PRO A 231 24.35 5.14 -20.03
N PRO A 232 25.56 5.35 -19.47
CA PRO A 232 25.78 6.28 -18.36
C PRO A 232 25.26 7.70 -18.62
N ARG A 233 25.37 8.16 -19.88
CA ARG A 233 24.96 9.49 -20.30
C ARG A 233 23.44 9.67 -20.40
N THR A 234 22.66 8.58 -20.50
CA THR A 234 21.19 8.65 -20.65
C THR A 234 20.43 8.45 -19.35
N ARG A 235 21.08 7.93 -18.30
CA ARG A 235 20.41 7.51 -17.05
C ARG A 235 19.65 8.62 -16.35
N THR A 236 20.23 9.81 -16.25
CA THR A 236 19.61 10.97 -15.58
C THR A 236 18.36 11.44 -16.32
N GLU A 237 18.47 11.63 -17.63
CA GLU A 237 17.35 12.05 -18.47
C GLU A 237 16.21 11.01 -18.44
N ILE A 238 16.53 9.72 -18.57
CA ILE A 238 15.55 8.64 -18.47
C ILE A 238 14.88 8.66 -17.10
N ALA A 239 15.66 8.80 -16.02
CA ALA A 239 15.14 8.82 -14.65
C ALA A 239 14.19 10.00 -14.41
N GLU A 240 14.52 11.19 -14.91
CA GLU A 240 13.66 12.38 -14.84
C GLU A 240 12.35 12.17 -15.61
N GLN A 241 12.42 11.61 -16.82
CA GLN A 241 11.24 11.40 -17.67
C GLN A 241 10.29 10.33 -17.13
N ILE A 242 10.81 9.25 -16.50
CA ILE A 242 9.98 8.19 -15.94
C ILE A 242 9.52 8.45 -14.49
N LEU A 243 10.06 9.47 -13.82
CA LEU A 243 9.85 9.74 -12.40
C LEU A 243 8.36 9.85 -12.04
N GLU A 244 7.60 10.65 -12.79
CA GLU A 244 6.18 10.87 -12.50
C GLU A 244 5.35 9.59 -12.71
N THR A 245 5.65 8.82 -13.76
CA THR A 245 5.01 7.51 -13.98
C THR A 245 5.35 6.53 -12.87
N ALA A 246 6.61 6.48 -12.43
CA ALA A 246 7.05 5.62 -11.33
C ALA A 246 6.37 5.99 -10.00
N LYS A 247 6.23 7.29 -9.69
CA LYS A 247 5.50 7.77 -8.51
C LYS A 247 4.03 7.34 -8.54
N VAL A 248 3.35 7.51 -9.66
CA VAL A 248 1.94 7.12 -9.82
C VAL A 248 1.76 5.61 -9.65
N ASN A 249 2.64 4.80 -10.26
CA ASN A 249 2.60 3.34 -10.12
C ASN A 249 2.80 2.89 -8.67
N LEU A 250 3.76 3.51 -7.97
CA LEU A 250 4.03 3.24 -6.57
C LEU A 250 2.83 3.58 -5.68
N GLN A 251 2.24 4.77 -5.85
CA GLN A 251 1.06 5.19 -5.08
C GLN A 251 -0.13 4.25 -5.32
N THR A 252 -0.41 3.93 -6.58
CA THR A 252 -1.50 3.03 -6.95
C THR A 252 -1.35 1.65 -6.32
N ARG A 253 -0.13 1.09 -6.33
CA ARG A 253 0.16 -0.20 -5.68
C ARG A 253 0.01 -0.11 -4.17
N LEU A 254 0.58 0.92 -3.54
CA LEU A 254 0.47 1.13 -2.10
C LEU A 254 -1.00 1.21 -1.65
N ASP A 255 -1.81 2.00 -2.35
CA ASP A 255 -3.24 2.16 -2.06
C ASP A 255 -3.98 0.82 -2.16
N SER A 256 -3.69 0.03 -3.20
CA SER A 256 -4.29 -1.29 -3.38
C SER A 256 -3.93 -2.27 -2.24
N LEU A 257 -2.67 -2.27 -1.78
CA LEU A 257 -2.20 -3.11 -0.69
C LEU A 257 -2.83 -2.71 0.65
N ILE A 258 -2.94 -1.40 0.90
CA ILE A 258 -3.60 -0.86 2.09
C ILE A 258 -5.09 -1.23 2.08
N GLN A 259 -5.80 -1.01 0.98
CA GLN A 259 -7.22 -1.37 0.85
C GLN A 259 -7.45 -2.87 1.08
N ASN A 260 -6.65 -3.73 0.44
CA ASN A 260 -6.73 -5.18 0.63
C ASN A 260 -6.51 -5.56 2.11
N SER A 261 -5.55 -4.94 2.78
CA SER A 261 -5.31 -5.20 4.20
C SER A 261 -6.48 -4.81 5.10
N ARG A 262 -7.16 -3.69 4.81
CA ARG A 262 -8.36 -3.25 5.54
C ARG A 262 -9.51 -4.24 5.35
N LEU A 263 -9.73 -4.70 4.12
CA LEU A 263 -10.78 -5.67 3.82
C LEU A 263 -10.56 -7.02 4.52
N ILE A 264 -9.31 -7.48 4.58
CA ILE A 264 -8.93 -8.71 5.30
C ILE A 264 -9.17 -8.53 6.81
N SER A 265 -8.68 -7.44 7.41
CA SER A 265 -8.88 -7.15 8.85
C SER A 265 -10.37 -7.11 9.21
N SER A 266 -11.20 -6.44 8.41
CA SER A 266 -12.65 -6.33 8.67
C SER A 266 -13.36 -7.69 8.58
N LYS A 267 -12.95 -8.57 7.65
CA LYS A 267 -13.52 -9.91 7.51
C LYS A 267 -13.08 -10.83 8.66
N GLU A 268 -11.81 -10.77 9.05
CA GLU A 268 -11.26 -11.55 10.16
C GLU A 268 -11.91 -11.14 11.50
N GLU A 269 -12.05 -9.84 11.77
CA GLU A 269 -12.76 -9.32 12.94
C GLU A 269 -14.21 -9.81 12.97
N LYS A 270 -14.96 -9.68 11.87
CA LYS A 270 -16.35 -10.18 11.82
C LYS A 270 -16.45 -11.67 12.12
N ARG A 271 -15.49 -12.47 11.64
CA ARG A 271 -15.43 -13.91 11.90
C ARG A 271 -15.10 -14.20 13.36
N SER A 272 -14.17 -13.46 13.97
CA SER A 272 -13.79 -13.65 15.37
C SER A 272 -14.92 -13.25 16.33
N PHE A 273 -15.64 -12.15 16.05
CA PHE A 273 -16.83 -11.76 16.81
C PHE A 273 -17.94 -12.82 16.74
N ALA A 274 -18.18 -13.42 15.56
CA ALA A 274 -19.16 -14.48 15.40
C ALA A 274 -18.82 -15.72 16.24
N LEU A 275 -17.55 -16.13 16.25
CA LEU A 275 -17.05 -17.25 17.07
C LEU A 275 -17.17 -16.95 18.57
N LEU A 276 -16.82 -15.73 18.99
CA LEU A 276 -16.97 -15.30 20.38
C LEU A 276 -18.45 -15.34 20.82
N GLN A 277 -19.35 -14.86 19.97
CA GLN A 277 -20.78 -14.87 20.22
C GLN A 277 -21.34 -16.29 20.35
N GLU A 278 -20.90 -17.22 19.50
CA GLU A 278 -21.27 -18.64 19.58
C GLU A 278 -20.75 -19.28 20.88
N ASN A 279 -19.51 -18.97 21.27
CA ASN A 279 -18.92 -19.46 22.51
C ASN A 279 -19.70 -18.98 23.75
N ILE A 280 -20.08 -17.69 23.81
CA ILE A 280 -20.92 -17.15 24.89
C ILE A 280 -22.25 -17.92 24.96
N ARG A 281 -22.91 -18.18 23.82
CA ARG A 281 -24.16 -18.94 23.77
C ARG A 281 -23.99 -20.38 24.28
N ASN A 282 -22.89 -21.04 23.93
CA ASN A 282 -22.63 -22.41 24.33
C ASN A 282 -22.35 -22.52 25.84
N VAL A 283 -21.51 -21.64 26.40
CA VAL A 283 -21.24 -21.62 27.84
C VAL A 283 -22.48 -21.25 28.64
N PHE A 284 -23.31 -20.31 28.16
CA PHE A 284 -24.58 -19.99 28.81
C PHE A 284 -25.53 -21.20 28.86
N LYS A 285 -25.64 -21.97 27.77
CA LYS A 285 -26.42 -23.22 27.76
C LYS A 285 -25.87 -24.24 28.77
N GLN A 286 -24.55 -24.34 28.91
CA GLN A 286 -23.91 -25.19 29.91
C GLN A 286 -24.26 -24.74 31.35
N ILE A 287 -24.20 -23.45 31.63
CA ILE A 287 -24.63 -22.88 32.92
C ILE A 287 -26.06 -23.33 33.26
N CYS A 288 -27.00 -23.20 32.31
CA CYS A 288 -28.40 -23.59 32.54
C CYS A 288 -28.59 -25.09 32.85
N ILE A 289 -27.82 -25.99 32.24
CA ILE A 289 -27.93 -27.44 32.55
C ILE A 289 -27.28 -27.76 33.90
N PHE A 290 -26.21 -27.07 34.28
CA PHE A 290 -25.52 -27.27 35.56
C PHE A 290 -26.32 -26.71 36.74
N GLU A 291 -27.02 -25.58 36.57
CA GLU A 291 -27.96 -25.06 37.56
C GLU A 291 -29.10 -26.05 37.83
N ASN A 292 -29.68 -26.59 36.76
CA ASN A 292 -30.72 -27.59 36.87
C ASN A 292 -30.21 -28.87 37.57
N GLY A 293 -28.93 -29.21 37.39
CA GLY A 293 -28.33 -30.32 38.12
C GLY A 293 -27.96 -30.01 39.56
N ALA A 294 -27.53 -28.81 39.89
CA ALA A 294 -27.32 -28.40 41.27
C ALA A 294 -28.65 -28.41 42.06
N ALA A 295 -29.77 -28.07 41.42
CA ALA A 295 -31.09 -28.09 42.02
C ALA A 295 -31.59 -29.48 42.44
N THR A 296 -30.95 -30.58 41.99
CA THR A 296 -31.31 -31.94 42.45
C THR A 296 -30.64 -32.32 43.78
N PHE A 297 -29.70 -31.51 44.27
CA PHE A 297 -28.99 -31.73 45.53
C PHE A 297 -29.71 -31.01 46.69
N PRO A 298 -29.49 -31.45 47.95
CA PRO A 298 -29.94 -30.72 49.13
C PRO A 298 -29.40 -29.28 49.17
N ASP A 299 -30.16 -28.34 49.75
CA ASP A 299 -29.87 -26.89 49.73
C ASP A 299 -28.43 -26.53 50.10
N SER A 300 -27.87 -27.19 51.12
CA SER A 300 -26.49 -26.96 51.57
C SER A 300 -25.45 -27.30 50.50
N GLU A 301 -25.64 -28.41 49.79
CA GLU A 301 -24.73 -28.93 48.77
C GLU A 301 -24.94 -28.21 47.43
N SER A 302 -26.20 -27.93 47.08
CA SER A 302 -26.60 -27.11 45.93
C SER A 302 -25.97 -25.71 45.98
N SER A 303 -25.99 -25.05 47.14
CA SER A 303 -25.37 -23.72 47.31
C SER A 303 -23.86 -23.71 47.02
N GLN A 304 -23.15 -24.79 47.34
CA GLN A 304 -21.71 -24.93 47.06
C GLN A 304 -21.44 -25.13 45.57
N LEU A 305 -22.26 -25.94 44.89
CA LEU A 305 -22.18 -26.14 43.44
C LEU A 305 -22.47 -24.84 42.68
N LEU A 306 -23.53 -24.11 43.08
CA LEU A 306 -23.89 -22.83 42.46
C LEU A 306 -22.83 -21.75 42.73
N SER A 307 -22.22 -21.69 43.92
CA SER A 307 -21.11 -20.77 44.18
C SER A 307 -19.89 -21.09 43.30
N HIS A 308 -19.57 -22.37 43.12
CA HIS A 308 -18.50 -22.78 42.22
C HIS A 308 -18.80 -22.41 40.77
N LEU A 309 -20.04 -22.63 40.30
CA LEU A 309 -20.50 -22.26 38.97
C LEU A 309 -20.42 -20.75 38.72
N CYS A 310 -20.86 -19.94 39.69
CA CYS A 310 -20.76 -18.49 39.65
C CYS A 310 -19.31 -18.03 39.46
N ARG A 311 -18.40 -18.52 40.31
CA ARG A 311 -16.98 -18.11 40.32
C ARG A 311 -16.21 -18.53 39.06
N THR A 312 -16.74 -19.48 38.30
CA THR A 312 -16.08 -20.05 37.11
C THR A 312 -16.82 -19.64 35.84
N LEU A 313 -17.80 -20.43 35.39
CA LEU A 313 -18.46 -20.25 34.11
C LEU A 313 -19.25 -18.94 34.03
N CYS A 314 -19.91 -18.49 35.11
CA CYS A 314 -20.61 -17.20 35.08
C CYS A 314 -19.62 -16.03 35.01
N THR A 315 -18.49 -16.09 35.72
CA THR A 315 -17.38 -15.12 35.57
C THR A 315 -16.82 -15.12 34.15
N ASP A 316 -16.63 -16.30 33.55
CA ASP A 316 -16.13 -16.44 32.18
C ASP A 316 -17.10 -15.82 31.17
N VAL A 317 -18.40 -16.08 31.32
CA VAL A 317 -19.44 -15.45 30.49
C VAL A 317 -19.44 -13.93 30.68
N ALA A 318 -19.35 -13.43 31.91
CA ALA A 318 -19.29 -12.00 32.16
C ALA A 318 -18.08 -11.33 31.48
N ASN A 319 -16.91 -11.96 31.55
CA ASN A 319 -15.69 -11.53 30.87
C ASN A 319 -15.82 -11.58 29.34
N MET A 320 -16.37 -12.66 28.78
CA MET A 320 -16.59 -12.80 27.34
C MET A 320 -17.61 -11.78 26.81
N VAL A 321 -18.67 -11.49 27.57
CA VAL A 321 -19.66 -10.47 27.23
C VAL A 321 -19.04 -9.07 27.25
N LEU A 322 -18.24 -8.75 28.26
CA LEU A 322 -17.50 -7.48 28.29
C LEU A 322 -16.54 -7.36 27.11
N SER A 323 -15.84 -8.44 26.75
CA SER A 323 -14.96 -8.51 25.58
C SER A 323 -15.72 -8.29 24.26
N TYR A 324 -16.90 -8.91 24.12
CA TYR A 324 -17.78 -8.76 22.96
C TYR A 324 -18.29 -7.32 22.80
N ILE A 325 -18.73 -6.70 23.90
CA ILE A 325 -19.34 -5.36 23.88
C ILE A 325 -18.28 -4.26 23.72
N SER A 326 -17.13 -4.39 24.36
CA SER A 326 -16.02 -3.44 24.21
C SER A 326 -15.30 -3.56 22.86
N GLY A 327 -15.40 -4.72 22.21
CA GLY A 327 -14.65 -5.04 20.99
C GLY A 327 -13.16 -5.31 21.23
N ILE A 328 -12.78 -5.60 22.49
CA ILE A 328 -11.42 -5.91 22.90
C ILE A 328 -11.35 -7.40 23.24
N GLU A 329 -10.67 -8.22 22.43
CA GLU A 329 -10.54 -9.66 22.64
C GLU A 329 -9.59 -10.00 23.80
N ARG A 330 -10.12 -10.18 25.02
CA ARG A 330 -9.34 -10.50 26.23
C ARG A 330 -10.09 -11.43 27.19
N THR A 331 -10.57 -12.56 26.69
CA THR A 331 -11.50 -13.46 27.40
C THR A 331 -10.99 -14.07 28.73
N LYS A 332 -9.66 -14.14 28.96
CA LYS A 332 -9.08 -14.80 30.15
C LYS A 332 -8.22 -13.92 31.06
N ASN A 333 -7.95 -12.67 30.68
CA ASN A 333 -6.94 -11.81 31.34
C ASN A 333 -7.51 -10.54 32.00
N PHE A 334 -8.81 -10.51 32.30
CA PHE A 334 -9.42 -9.36 32.96
C PHE A 334 -9.00 -9.27 34.43
N ASN A 335 -8.00 -8.42 34.72
CA ASN A 335 -7.74 -7.92 36.06
C ASN A 335 -8.72 -6.78 36.41
N SER A 336 -8.86 -6.42 37.70
CA SER A 336 -9.82 -5.41 38.16
C SER A 336 -9.66 -4.05 37.45
N LYS A 337 -8.43 -3.62 37.14
CA LYS A 337 -8.15 -2.36 36.41
C LYS A 337 -8.56 -2.42 34.93
N LEU A 338 -8.30 -3.54 34.26
CA LEU A 338 -8.62 -3.75 32.84
C LEU A 338 -10.13 -3.90 32.62
N ARG A 339 -10.87 -4.43 33.61
CA ARG A 339 -12.35 -4.44 33.57
C ARG A 339 -12.91 -3.02 33.56
N GLU A 340 -12.38 -2.16 34.41
CA GLU A 340 -12.81 -0.77 34.54
C GLU A 340 -12.50 0.04 33.27
N GLU A 341 -11.31 -0.14 32.68
CA GLU A 341 -10.93 0.47 31.40
C GLU A 341 -11.84 -0.01 30.24
N CYS A 342 -12.13 -1.31 30.17
CA CYS A 342 -13.03 -1.84 29.14
C CYS A 342 -14.48 -1.38 29.34
N LEU A 343 -14.96 -1.25 30.59
CA LEU A 343 -16.27 -0.69 30.89
C LEU A 343 -16.40 0.77 30.43
N GLN A 344 -15.33 1.57 30.58
CA GLN A 344 -15.31 2.96 30.10
C GLN A 344 -15.36 3.06 28.56
N SER A 345 -14.84 2.05 27.85
CA SER A 345 -14.87 2.00 26.38
C SER A 345 -16.26 1.71 25.78
N VAL A 346 -17.23 1.29 26.60
CA VAL A 346 -18.60 1.00 26.17
C VAL A 346 -19.37 2.32 25.99
N GLU A 347 -19.90 2.56 24.80
CA GLU A 347 -20.58 3.82 24.43
C GLU A 347 -21.92 4.01 25.16
N SER A 348 -22.67 2.93 25.41
CA SER A 348 -23.97 2.98 26.09
C SER A 348 -23.81 2.92 27.62
N THR A 349 -24.29 3.96 28.31
CA THR A 349 -24.34 4.02 29.77
C THR A 349 -25.24 2.92 30.35
N GLU A 350 -26.39 2.66 29.71
CA GLU A 350 -27.31 1.60 30.14
C GLU A 350 -26.66 0.21 30.09
N VAL A 351 -25.88 -0.08 29.04
CA VAL A 351 -25.17 -1.36 28.90
C VAL A 351 -24.04 -1.48 29.94
N ARG A 352 -23.34 -0.38 30.21
CA ARG A 352 -22.27 -0.32 31.22
C ARG A 352 -22.79 -0.62 32.63
N ASP A 353 -23.95 -0.07 32.97
CA ASP A 353 -24.58 -0.30 34.28
C ASP A 353 -25.01 -1.77 34.43
N ILE A 354 -25.59 -2.36 33.38
CA ILE A 354 -26.00 -3.78 33.41
C ILE A 354 -24.80 -4.73 33.54
N ILE A 355 -23.68 -4.45 32.86
CA ILE A 355 -22.46 -5.26 32.99
C ILE A 355 -21.87 -5.11 34.40
N SER A 356 -21.90 -3.92 34.99
CA SER A 356 -21.45 -3.70 36.36
C SER A 356 -22.31 -4.46 37.36
N GLU A 357 -23.65 -4.43 37.21
CA GLU A 357 -24.58 -5.27 37.97
C GLU A 357 -24.27 -6.77 37.82
N MET A 358 -23.91 -7.21 36.61
CA MET A 358 -23.56 -8.61 36.33
C MET A 358 -22.29 -9.06 37.07
N PHE A 359 -21.23 -8.24 37.11
CA PHE A 359 -20.04 -8.57 37.88
C PHE A 359 -20.32 -8.60 39.39
N VAL A 360 -21.12 -7.68 39.91
CA VAL A 360 -21.57 -7.70 41.31
C VAL A 360 -22.40 -8.95 41.63
N ALA A 361 -23.25 -9.41 40.70
CA ALA A 361 -24.03 -10.63 40.87
C ALA A 361 -23.13 -11.88 40.95
N VAL A 362 -22.11 -11.95 40.10
CA VAL A 362 -21.14 -13.05 40.08
C VAL A 362 -20.27 -13.07 41.36
N GLU A 363 -19.80 -11.91 41.82
CA GLU A 363 -19.00 -11.80 43.05
C GLU A 363 -19.78 -12.22 44.30
N ASN A 364 -21.08 -11.89 44.35
CA ASN A 364 -21.97 -12.26 45.45
C ASN A 364 -22.58 -13.68 45.32
N ASN A 365 -22.18 -14.47 44.31
CA ASN A 365 -22.75 -15.79 43.99
C ASN A 365 -24.28 -15.78 43.77
N ASN A 366 -24.84 -14.68 43.28
CA ASN A 366 -26.28 -14.53 43.06
C ASN A 366 -26.66 -14.84 41.61
N ILE A 367 -27.08 -16.09 41.38
CA ILE A 367 -27.38 -16.60 40.04
C ILE A 367 -28.66 -15.99 39.43
N ASP A 368 -29.66 -15.67 40.26
CA ASP A 368 -30.90 -15.03 39.80
C ASP A 368 -30.65 -13.62 39.28
N SER A 369 -29.80 -12.86 39.98
CA SER A 369 -29.38 -11.53 39.55
C SER A 369 -28.55 -11.59 38.26
N PHE A 370 -27.72 -12.62 38.10
CA PHE A 370 -26.95 -12.87 36.87
C PHE A 370 -27.88 -13.13 35.67
N HIS A 371 -28.89 -13.99 35.81
CA HIS A 371 -29.89 -14.24 34.75
C HIS A 371 -30.69 -13.01 34.38
N LYS A 372 -31.05 -12.15 35.34
CA LYS A 372 -31.70 -10.87 35.07
C LYS A 372 -30.82 -9.97 34.21
N CYS A 373 -29.52 -9.89 34.49
CA CYS A 373 -28.58 -9.12 33.68
C CYS A 373 -28.45 -9.69 32.26
N ILE A 374 -28.35 -11.02 32.12
CA ILE A 374 -28.31 -11.68 30.81
C ILE A 374 -29.59 -11.46 30.01
N ALA A 375 -30.76 -11.50 30.65
CA ALA A 375 -32.04 -11.24 29.98
C ALA A 375 -32.11 -9.80 29.44
N LYS A 376 -31.66 -8.81 30.23
CA LYS A 376 -31.52 -7.42 29.79
C LYS A 376 -30.55 -7.30 28.59
N LEU A 377 -29.37 -7.91 28.68
CA LEU A 377 -28.33 -7.90 27.62
C LEU A 377 -28.71 -8.72 26.38
N SER A 378 -29.65 -9.65 26.48
CA SER A 378 -30.09 -10.47 25.34
C SER A 378 -31.18 -9.79 24.52
N SER A 379 -31.68 -8.63 24.96
CA SER A 379 -32.62 -7.84 24.20
C SER A 379 -31.97 -7.29 22.92
N HIS A 380 -32.63 -7.47 21.78
CA HIS A 380 -32.14 -7.04 20.46
C HIS A 380 -31.85 -5.54 20.35
N THR A 381 -32.41 -4.73 21.26
CA THR A 381 -32.20 -3.29 21.37
C THR A 381 -30.88 -2.91 22.00
N LEU A 382 -30.30 -3.77 22.85
CA LEU A 382 -29.10 -3.47 23.62
C LEU A 382 -27.89 -4.28 23.16
N CYS A 383 -28.06 -5.56 22.85
CA CYS A 383 -26.96 -6.44 22.44
C CYS A 383 -27.47 -7.61 21.59
N SER A 384 -26.75 -7.96 20.52
CA SER A 384 -27.13 -9.03 19.58
C SER A 384 -26.82 -10.45 20.09
N LEU A 385 -26.57 -10.64 21.39
CA LEU A 385 -26.13 -11.92 21.97
C LEU A 385 -27.17 -13.04 21.88
N ASN A 386 -28.47 -12.71 21.99
CA ASN A 386 -29.60 -13.64 21.88
C ASN A 386 -29.43 -14.91 22.73
N LEU A 387 -29.16 -14.74 24.03
CA LEU A 387 -28.99 -15.83 24.98
C LEU A 387 -30.38 -16.31 25.43
N LYS A 388 -30.75 -17.52 25.00
CA LYS A 388 -32.03 -18.14 25.35
C LYS A 388 -31.80 -19.33 26.27
N ILE A 389 -32.62 -19.41 27.31
CA ILE A 389 -32.67 -20.58 28.20
C ILE A 389 -33.10 -21.79 27.36
N PRO A 390 -32.34 -22.91 27.39
CA PRO A 390 -32.69 -24.10 26.62
C PRO A 390 -33.98 -24.74 27.13
N ASP A 391 -34.81 -25.27 26.22
CA ASP A 391 -36.04 -25.97 26.57
C ASP A 391 -35.74 -27.38 27.12
N LYS A 392 -36.76 -28.06 27.65
CA LYS A 392 -36.57 -29.38 28.30
C LYS A 392 -35.97 -30.42 27.34
N ARG A 393 -36.31 -30.37 26.05
CA ARG A 393 -35.78 -31.30 25.04
C ARG A 393 -34.31 -31.00 24.75
N HIS A 394 -33.95 -29.75 24.50
CA HIS A 394 -32.57 -29.36 24.23
C HIS A 394 -31.68 -29.54 25.46
N ARG A 395 -32.18 -29.34 26.68
CA ARG A 395 -31.44 -29.68 27.92
C ARG A 395 -31.05 -31.16 27.97
N ALA A 396 -31.99 -32.07 27.68
CA ALA A 396 -31.70 -33.50 27.68
C ALA A 396 -30.68 -33.88 26.60
N GLU A 397 -30.71 -33.22 25.44
CA GLU A 397 -29.70 -33.38 24.40
C GLU A 397 -28.32 -32.88 24.86
N LEU A 398 -28.25 -31.69 25.46
CA LEU A 398 -27.00 -31.13 25.99
C LEU A 398 -26.38 -32.00 27.10
N VAL A 399 -27.21 -32.63 27.96
CA VAL A 399 -26.72 -33.58 28.98
C VAL A 399 -26.10 -34.82 28.32
N LYS A 400 -26.66 -35.32 27.22
CA LYS A 400 -26.05 -36.44 26.46
C LYS A 400 -24.72 -36.04 25.83
N ILE A 401 -24.63 -34.84 25.26
CA ILE A 401 -23.37 -34.31 24.72
C ILE A 401 -22.32 -34.23 25.83
N TYR A 402 -22.71 -33.67 26.98
CA TYR A 402 -21.86 -33.59 28.17
C TYR A 402 -21.40 -34.97 28.66
N ALA A 403 -22.29 -35.97 28.72
CA ALA A 403 -21.93 -37.35 29.08
C ALA A 403 -20.90 -37.95 28.11
N ASN A 404 -21.06 -37.71 26.81
CA ASN A 404 -20.11 -38.18 25.80
C ASN A 404 -18.75 -37.48 25.93
N GLU A 405 -18.72 -36.17 26.19
CA GLU A 405 -17.48 -35.43 26.46
C GLU A 405 -16.76 -35.94 27.71
N LEU A 406 -17.50 -36.21 28.79
CA LEU A 406 -16.94 -36.81 30.00
C LEU A 406 -16.36 -38.19 29.74
N ARG A 407 -17.06 -39.06 28.98
CA ARG A 407 -16.57 -40.39 28.60
C ARG A 407 -15.26 -40.29 27.81
N ASN A 408 -15.18 -39.39 26.84
CA ASN A 408 -13.96 -39.16 26.07
C ASN A 408 -12.81 -38.66 26.95
N ARG A 409 -13.08 -37.71 27.85
CA ARG A 409 -12.08 -37.19 28.81
C ARG A 409 -11.63 -38.28 29.78
N LEU A 410 -12.52 -39.16 30.22
CA LEU A 410 -12.21 -40.26 31.13
C LEU A 410 -11.30 -41.31 30.45
N VAL A 411 -11.58 -41.67 29.19
CA VAL A 411 -10.74 -42.58 28.40
C VAL A 411 -9.33 -42.02 28.19
N ALA A 412 -9.21 -40.71 27.99
CA ALA A 412 -7.93 -40.02 27.85
C ALA A 412 -7.27 -39.63 29.19
N CYS A 413 -7.87 -39.97 30.33
CA CYS A 413 -7.39 -39.55 31.64
C CYS A 413 -6.32 -40.52 32.17
N GLU A 414 -5.14 -39.99 32.46
CA GLU A 414 -4.05 -40.76 33.09
C GLU A 414 -4.02 -40.59 34.63
N ASP A 415 -4.60 -39.51 35.14
CA ASP A 415 -4.61 -39.19 36.58
C ASP A 415 -5.81 -39.82 37.30
N ALA A 416 -5.53 -40.61 38.34
CA ALA A 416 -6.53 -41.31 39.13
C ALA A 416 -7.53 -40.36 39.83
N ILE A 417 -7.07 -39.18 40.28
CA ILE A 417 -7.93 -38.24 41.02
C ILE A 417 -8.94 -37.59 40.07
N THR A 418 -8.46 -37.10 38.93
CA THR A 418 -9.31 -36.53 37.87
C THR A 418 -10.25 -37.59 37.30
N GLY A 419 -9.76 -38.82 37.10
CA GLY A 419 -10.57 -39.96 36.66
C GLY A 419 -11.73 -40.28 37.61
N LEU A 420 -11.51 -40.22 38.93
CA LEU A 420 -12.58 -40.42 39.92
C LEU A 420 -13.67 -39.33 39.80
N LEU A 421 -13.28 -38.06 39.73
CA LEU A 421 -14.23 -36.96 39.55
C LEU A 421 -15.03 -37.12 38.25
N LEU A 422 -14.36 -37.37 37.12
CA LEU A 422 -15.02 -37.59 35.83
C LEU A 422 -15.99 -38.77 35.86
N SER A 423 -15.63 -39.85 36.56
CA SER A 423 -16.49 -41.03 36.72
C SER A 423 -17.76 -40.71 37.53
N LEU A 424 -17.63 -39.96 38.63
CA LEU A 424 -18.79 -39.53 39.43
C LEU A 424 -19.73 -38.64 38.61
N LEU A 425 -19.18 -37.66 37.89
CA LEU A 425 -19.97 -36.77 37.03
C LEU A 425 -20.67 -37.54 35.90
N LEU A 426 -19.99 -38.55 35.33
CA LEU A 426 -20.56 -39.42 34.29
C LEU A 426 -21.72 -40.27 34.83
N ILE A 427 -21.63 -40.75 36.08
CA ILE A 427 -22.73 -41.49 36.72
C ILE A 427 -23.98 -40.61 36.83
N PHE A 428 -23.85 -39.35 37.29
CA PHE A 428 -24.99 -38.42 37.31
C PHE A 428 -25.56 -38.17 35.91
N ALA A 429 -24.69 -37.97 34.92
CA ALA A 429 -25.12 -37.69 33.55
C ALA A 429 -25.86 -38.87 32.89
N GLU A 430 -25.40 -40.11 33.12
CA GLU A 430 -25.96 -41.32 32.48
C GLU A 430 -27.12 -41.94 33.28
N ARG A 431 -27.06 -41.94 34.61
CA ARG A 431 -28.07 -42.59 35.47
C ARG A 431 -29.19 -41.64 35.88
N ALA A 432 -28.86 -40.38 36.17
CA ALA A 432 -29.84 -39.39 36.62
C ALA A 432 -30.31 -38.48 35.48
N ASN A 433 -29.64 -38.51 34.31
CA ASN A 433 -29.84 -37.55 33.22
C ASN A 433 -29.67 -36.10 33.71
N VAL A 434 -28.67 -35.90 34.58
CA VAL A 434 -28.36 -34.62 35.21
C VAL A 434 -26.89 -34.27 34.99
N ALA A 435 -26.61 -33.06 34.52
CA ALA A 435 -25.25 -32.55 34.39
C ALA A 435 -24.85 -31.82 35.68
N VAL A 436 -23.72 -32.21 36.28
CA VAL A 436 -23.21 -31.61 37.52
C VAL A 436 -21.88 -30.93 37.24
N TYR A 437 -21.67 -29.72 37.76
CA TYR A 437 -20.41 -29.00 37.61
C TYR A 437 -19.74 -28.81 38.96
N ALA A 438 -18.60 -29.47 39.15
CA ALA A 438 -17.93 -29.54 40.44
C ALA A 438 -16.39 -29.53 40.30
N SER A 439 -15.71 -29.05 41.34
CA SER A 439 -14.26 -29.17 41.48
C SER A 439 -13.88 -30.35 42.37
N GLY A 440 -12.59 -30.70 42.40
CA GLY A 440 -12.05 -31.74 43.28
C GLY A 440 -12.40 -31.55 44.77
N LYS A 441 -12.66 -30.32 45.22
CA LYS A 441 -13.06 -30.01 46.61
C LYS A 441 -14.45 -30.54 46.97
N LEU A 442 -15.31 -30.78 45.97
CA LEU A 442 -16.69 -31.23 46.15
C LEU A 442 -16.83 -32.75 45.93
N VAL A 443 -15.74 -33.47 45.69
CA VAL A 443 -15.76 -34.92 45.42
C VAL A 443 -16.39 -35.71 46.58
N SER A 444 -16.15 -35.31 47.84
CA SER A 444 -16.75 -35.98 49.01
C SER A 444 -18.27 -35.90 49.01
N ILE A 445 -18.83 -34.76 48.60
CA ILE A 445 -20.27 -34.53 48.46
C ILE A 445 -20.83 -35.41 47.35
N LEU A 446 -20.16 -35.43 46.19
CA LEU A 446 -20.57 -36.25 45.05
C LEU A 446 -20.56 -37.75 45.37
N ILE A 447 -19.53 -38.25 46.07
CA ILE A 447 -19.45 -39.67 46.47
C ILE A 447 -20.63 -40.03 47.39
N LYS A 448 -20.91 -39.19 48.39
CA LYS A 448 -22.01 -39.42 49.33
C LYS A 448 -23.34 -39.53 48.59
N GLU A 449 -23.62 -38.62 47.66
CA GLU A 449 -24.84 -38.63 46.85
C GLU A 449 -24.92 -39.81 45.89
N VAL A 450 -23.79 -40.19 45.26
CA VAL A 450 -23.72 -41.38 44.40
C VAL A 450 -24.03 -42.66 45.19
N LEU A 451 -23.46 -42.79 46.39
CA LEU A 451 -23.66 -43.97 47.26
C LEU A 451 -25.09 -44.08 47.78
N LEU A 452 -25.71 -42.95 48.16
CA LEU A 452 -27.08 -42.93 48.69
C LEU A 452 -28.12 -43.28 47.62
N ASN A 453 -27.95 -42.79 46.41
CA ASN A 453 -29.01 -42.79 45.40
C ASN A 453 -28.80 -43.76 44.22
N TYR A 454 -27.57 -44.26 44.00
CA TYR A 454 -27.26 -45.00 42.76
C TYR A 454 -26.48 -46.32 42.97
N PHE A 455 -26.05 -46.65 44.19
CA PHE A 455 -25.32 -47.89 44.49
C PHE A 455 -26.11 -48.92 45.32
N TYR A 456 -27.32 -48.60 45.78
CA TYR A 456 -28.20 -49.61 46.38
C TYR A 456 -28.94 -50.40 45.30
N PHE A 457 -28.44 -51.62 45.04
CA PHE A 457 -29.22 -52.77 44.56
C PHE A 457 -29.26 -53.81 45.67
#